data_AF-W9B630-F1
#
_entry.id   AF-W9B630-F1
#
_cell.length_a   1.000
_cell.length_b   1.000
_cell.length_c   1.000
_cell.angle_alpha   90.00
_cell.angle_beta   90.00
_cell.angle_gamma   90.00
#
_symmetry.space_group_name_H-M   'P 1'
#
loop_
_entity.id
_entity.type
_entity.pdbx_description
1 polymer ?
#
loop_
_entity_poly.entity_id
_entity_poly.type
_entity_poly.pdbx_seq_one_letter_code
_entity_poly.pdbx_strand_id
1 'polypeptide(L)'
;MWLATAVAGRGKPHRTTSADRYGRVMDQQLNFVTIAAVDLDATRRFYGTLGWHALLDVEGEIVFYQTAPGQVLAFFLAEKFNADLGLPADHPGATVSGITLAHNVGSDSAVIDIVAAMAEAGGTILKAPQPGQFGGVFHAHVRDPNGVVWEIAHNPGWRVDPDGTVRLG
;
A
#
# COMPACT_ATOMS: atom_id res chain seq x y z
N MET A 1 -13.37 -14.02 -11.75
CA MET A 1 -12.87 -14.49 -13.06
C MET A 1 -11.37 -14.28 -13.07
N TRP A 2 -10.58 -15.31 -12.73
CA TRP A 2 -9.12 -15.17 -12.59
C TRP A 2 -8.45 -15.21 -13.97
N LEU A 3 -7.75 -14.13 -14.37
CA LEU A 3 -6.87 -14.14 -15.54
C LEU A 3 -5.53 -14.80 -15.16
N ALA A 4 -5.34 -16.03 -15.61
CA ALA A 4 -4.06 -16.70 -15.65
C ALA A 4 -3.54 -16.72 -17.08
N THR A 5 -2.29 -16.31 -17.31
CA THR A 5 -1.52 -16.76 -18.48
C THR A 5 -0.15 -17.19 -17.99
N ALA A 6 0.08 -18.50 -17.98
CA ALA A 6 1.34 -19.12 -17.61
C ALA A 6 2.26 -19.22 -18.82
N VAL A 7 3.53 -18.86 -18.66
CA VAL A 7 4.63 -19.27 -19.56
C VAL A 7 5.56 -20.16 -18.75
N ALA A 8 5.67 -21.42 -19.17
CA ALA A 8 6.50 -22.43 -18.52
C ALA A 8 7.95 -22.39 -19.04
N GLY A 9 8.93 -22.28 -18.14
CA GLY A 9 10.35 -22.50 -18.41
C GLY A 9 10.95 -23.50 -17.42
N ARG A 10 11.60 -24.57 -17.92
CA ARG A 10 12.16 -25.67 -17.11
C ARG A 10 13.56 -25.32 -16.54
N GLY A 11 13.62 -25.19 -15.21
CA GLY A 11 14.50 -25.93 -14.28
C GLY A 11 16.04 -25.76 -14.26
N LYS A 12 16.59 -25.53 -13.05
CA LYS A 12 17.77 -26.20 -12.48
C LYS A 12 17.52 -26.49 -10.98
N PRO A 13 18.02 -27.61 -10.42
CA PRO A 13 17.70 -28.00 -9.05
C PRO A 13 18.55 -27.24 -8.02
N HIS A 14 17.89 -26.59 -7.05
CA HIS A 14 18.57 -26.02 -5.89
C HIS A 14 18.84 -27.09 -4.82
N ARG A 15 20.08 -27.09 -4.33
CA ARG A 15 20.60 -27.91 -3.24
C ARG A 15 19.91 -27.50 -1.93
N THR A 16 19.12 -28.40 -1.35
CA THR A 16 18.42 -28.19 -0.09
C THR A 16 19.40 -28.21 1.08
N THR A 17 19.61 -27.08 1.76
CA THR A 17 20.30 -27.01 3.05
C THR A 17 19.33 -27.37 4.18
N SER A 18 19.89 -27.93 5.26
CA SER A 18 19.30 -28.54 6.47
C SER A 18 18.20 -27.77 7.26
N ALA A 19 17.59 -26.71 6.73
CA ALA A 19 16.53 -25.93 7.37
C ALA A 19 15.11 -26.55 7.23
N ASP A 20 14.95 -27.57 6.38
CA ASP A 20 13.67 -28.21 6.03
C ASP A 20 12.98 -29.04 7.14
N ARG A 21 13.46 -29.01 8.40
CA ARG A 21 12.86 -29.81 9.49
C ARG A 21 11.55 -29.28 10.07
N TYR A 22 11.10 -28.12 9.61
CA TYR A 22 9.73 -27.62 9.86
C TYR A 22 9.18 -27.09 8.55
N GLY A 23 8.56 -27.96 7.74
CA GLY A 23 8.01 -27.64 6.43
C GLY A 23 7.06 -26.43 6.50
N ARG A 24 7.57 -25.26 6.13
CA ARG A 24 6.74 -24.05 6.05
C ARG A 24 5.87 -24.16 4.80
N VAL A 25 4.56 -24.08 5.03
CA VAL A 25 3.54 -24.10 3.98
C VAL A 25 3.43 -22.74 3.28
N MET A 26 3.98 -21.67 3.88
CA MET A 26 3.84 -20.31 3.37
C MET A 26 5.07 -19.42 3.65
N ASP A 27 5.40 -18.60 2.67
CA ASP A 27 6.42 -17.54 2.76
C ASP A 27 5.86 -16.25 3.37
N GLN A 28 6.72 -15.44 3.99
CA GLN A 28 6.34 -14.10 4.46
C GLN A 28 6.31 -13.13 3.27
N GLN A 29 5.27 -13.23 2.45
CA GLN A 29 5.13 -12.44 1.24
C GLN A 29 3.75 -11.80 1.15
N LEU A 30 3.74 -10.48 0.89
CA LEU A 30 2.55 -9.71 0.58
C LEU A 30 2.77 -9.09 -0.80
N ASN A 31 2.03 -9.53 -1.82
CA ASN A 31 2.16 -8.98 -3.16
C ASN A 31 1.10 -7.91 -3.44
N PHE A 32 -0.12 -8.09 -2.94
CA PHE A 32 -1.22 -7.17 -3.17
C PHE A 32 -1.75 -6.66 -1.84
N VAL A 33 -1.87 -5.34 -1.73
CA VAL A 33 -2.75 -4.70 -0.75
C VAL A 33 -3.93 -4.19 -1.55
N THR A 34 -5.10 -4.79 -1.36
CA THR A 34 -6.32 -4.36 -2.06
C THR A 34 -7.25 -3.65 -1.08
N ILE A 35 -7.58 -2.41 -1.40
CA ILE A 35 -8.46 -1.56 -0.64
C ILE A 35 -9.80 -1.49 -1.35
N ALA A 36 -10.89 -1.72 -0.62
CA ALA A 36 -12.22 -1.44 -1.13
C ALA A 36 -12.39 0.08 -1.27
N ALA A 37 -12.70 0.53 -2.48
CA ALA A 37 -12.81 1.93 -2.84
C ALA A 37 -14.28 2.32 -3.03
N VAL A 38 -14.67 3.42 -2.40
CA VAL A 38 -16.03 3.97 -2.55
C VAL A 38 -16.18 4.82 -3.81
N ASP A 39 -15.07 5.40 -4.29
CA ASP A 39 -15.02 6.25 -5.48
C ASP A 39 -13.65 6.11 -6.18
N LEU A 40 -13.63 5.37 -7.29
CA LEU A 40 -12.41 5.19 -8.09
C LEU A 40 -11.97 6.46 -8.81
N ASP A 41 -12.88 7.37 -9.13
CA ASP A 41 -12.52 8.61 -9.81
C ASP A 41 -11.84 9.58 -8.82
N ALA A 42 -12.34 9.65 -7.58
CA ALA A 42 -11.64 10.36 -6.51
C ALA A 42 -10.26 9.75 -6.23
N THR A 43 -10.16 8.42 -6.27
CA THR A 43 -8.89 7.70 -6.17
C THR A 43 -7.92 8.13 -7.26
N ARG A 44 -8.31 8.01 -8.53
CA ARG A 44 -7.48 8.38 -9.69
C ARG A 44 -7.03 9.84 -9.62
N ARG A 45 -7.93 10.77 -9.28
CA ARG A 45 -7.59 12.19 -9.12
C ARG A 45 -6.58 12.41 -8.00
N PHE A 46 -6.80 11.81 -6.83
CA PHE A 46 -5.91 11.98 -5.67
C PHE A 46 -4.50 11.47 -5.98
N TYR A 47 -4.37 10.21 -6.38
CA TYR A 47 -3.07 9.60 -6.65
C TYR A 47 -2.40 10.21 -7.90
N GLY A 48 -3.17 10.54 -8.94
CA GLY A 48 -2.65 11.21 -10.13
C GLY A 48 -2.11 12.62 -9.85
N THR A 49 -2.75 13.39 -8.96
CA THR A 49 -2.25 14.71 -8.53
C THR A 49 -0.93 14.59 -7.76
N LEU A 50 -0.73 13.48 -7.03
CA LEU A 50 0.54 13.13 -6.38
C LEU A 50 1.58 12.57 -7.34
N GLY A 51 1.29 12.54 -8.65
CA GLY A 51 2.20 12.07 -9.69
C GLY A 51 2.27 10.55 -9.83
N TRP A 52 1.34 9.80 -9.24
CA TRP A 52 1.30 8.35 -9.39
C TRP A 52 0.74 7.95 -10.76
N HIS A 53 1.25 6.84 -11.28
CA HIS A 53 0.80 6.24 -12.54
C HIS A 53 0.24 4.85 -12.28
N ALA A 54 -0.95 4.58 -12.82
CA ALA A 54 -1.53 3.26 -12.73
C ALA A 54 -0.67 2.23 -13.48
N LEU A 55 -0.37 1.12 -12.83
CA LEU A 55 0.20 -0.08 -13.45
C LEU A 55 -0.83 -0.71 -14.40
N LEU A 56 -2.09 -0.73 -13.98
CA LEU A 56 -3.25 -1.17 -14.74
C LEU A 56 -4.48 -0.44 -14.21
N ASP A 57 -5.37 -0.04 -15.10
CA ASP A 57 -6.64 0.59 -14.78
C ASP A 57 -7.77 -0.09 -15.56
N VAL A 58 -8.71 -0.70 -14.84
CA VAL A 58 -9.92 -1.32 -15.39
C VAL A 58 -11.09 -0.44 -15.02
N GLU A 59 -11.62 0.27 -16.00
CA GLU A 59 -12.68 1.26 -15.80
C GLU A 59 -13.90 0.67 -15.10
N GLY A 60 -14.42 1.38 -14.11
CA GLY A 60 -15.56 0.93 -13.29
C GLY A 60 -15.30 -0.29 -12.40
N GLU A 61 -14.07 -0.80 -12.32
CA GLU A 61 -13.76 -2.03 -11.57
C GLU A 61 -12.60 -1.84 -10.59
N ILE A 62 -11.37 -1.65 -11.05
CA ILE A 62 -10.18 -1.68 -10.18
C ILE A 62 -9.01 -0.89 -10.80
N VAL A 63 -8.22 -0.22 -9.95
CA VAL A 63 -6.96 0.44 -10.36
C VAL A 63 -5.80 -0.05 -9.50
N PHE A 64 -4.65 -0.28 -10.14
CA PHE A 64 -3.43 -0.81 -9.52
C PHE A 64 -2.28 0.18 -9.60
N TYR A 65 -1.50 0.31 -8.54
CA TYR A 65 -0.28 1.11 -8.46
C TYR A 65 0.87 0.24 -7.95
N GLN A 66 1.99 0.19 -8.68
CA GLN A 66 3.20 -0.46 -8.19
C GLN A 66 3.81 0.41 -7.08
N THR A 67 4.01 -0.15 -5.87
CA THR A 67 4.48 0.62 -4.71
C THR A 67 5.88 0.21 -4.22
N ALA A 68 6.32 -1.01 -4.51
CA ALA A 68 7.67 -1.50 -4.25
C ALA A 68 7.97 -2.73 -5.14
N PRO A 69 9.22 -3.21 -5.28
CA PRO A 69 9.50 -4.43 -6.03
C PRO A 69 8.62 -5.61 -5.59
N GLY A 70 7.80 -6.14 -6.50
CA GLY A 70 6.89 -7.26 -6.22
C GLY A 70 5.64 -6.92 -5.39
N GLN A 71 5.38 -5.63 -5.11
CA GLN A 71 4.26 -5.14 -4.31
C GLN A 71 3.38 -4.16 -5.13
N VAL A 72 2.07 -4.39 -5.09
CA VAL A 72 1.05 -3.57 -5.72
C VAL A 72 0.03 -3.13 -4.66
N LEU A 73 -0.33 -1.85 -4.69
CA LEU A 73 -1.52 -1.32 -4.01
C LEU A 73 -2.66 -1.23 -5.04
N ALA A 74 -3.81 -1.81 -4.72
CA ALA A 74 -4.99 -1.82 -5.57
C ALA A 74 -6.17 -1.16 -4.87
N PHE A 75 -6.99 -0.48 -5.65
CA PHE A 75 -8.28 0.07 -5.22
C PHE A 75 -9.38 -0.58 -6.03
N PHE A 76 -10.20 -1.40 -5.39
CA PHE A 76 -11.25 -2.20 -6.01
C PHE A 76 -12.61 -1.62 -5.64
N LEU A 77 -13.47 -1.31 -6.61
CA LEU A 77 -14.80 -0.76 -6.35
C LEU A 77 -15.54 -1.60 -5.29
N ALA A 78 -16.00 -0.96 -4.22
CA ALA A 78 -16.53 -1.61 -3.03
C ALA A 78 -17.59 -2.68 -3.32
N GLU A 79 -18.52 -2.40 -4.24
CA GLU A 79 -19.54 -3.37 -4.68
C GLU A 79 -18.90 -4.64 -5.26
N LYS A 80 -17.88 -4.49 -6.12
CA LYS A 80 -17.19 -5.60 -6.79
C LYS A 80 -16.28 -6.35 -5.83
N PHE A 81 -15.62 -5.62 -4.93
CA PHE A 81 -14.85 -6.19 -3.82
C PHE A 81 -15.75 -7.08 -2.94
N ASN A 82 -16.91 -6.58 -2.52
CA ASN A 82 -17.87 -7.35 -1.73
C ASN A 82 -18.37 -8.59 -2.51
N ALA A 83 -18.67 -8.45 -3.80
CA ALA A 83 -19.08 -9.57 -4.63
C ALA A 83 -18.00 -10.66 -4.74
N ASP A 84 -16.72 -10.29 -4.85
CA ASP A 84 -15.59 -11.23 -4.88
C ASP A 84 -15.44 -11.99 -3.55
N LEU A 85 -15.76 -11.34 -2.43
CA LEU A 85 -15.83 -11.97 -1.11
C LEU A 85 -17.11 -12.79 -0.87
N GLY A 86 -18.07 -12.78 -1.80
CA GLY A 86 -19.37 -13.43 -1.63
C GLY A 86 -20.31 -12.73 -0.65
N LEU A 87 -20.12 -11.42 -0.44
CA LEU A 87 -20.93 -10.57 0.43
C LEU A 87 -21.97 -9.76 -0.37
N PRO A 88 -23.05 -9.29 0.28
CA PRO A 88 -23.97 -8.33 -0.33
C PRO A 88 -23.26 -7.05 -0.78
N ALA A 89 -23.74 -6.45 -1.87
CA ALA A 89 -23.16 -5.23 -2.44
C ALA A 89 -23.07 -4.07 -1.44
N ASP A 90 -24.08 -3.89 -0.61
CA ASP A 90 -24.20 -2.85 0.41
C ASP A 90 -23.55 -3.20 1.75
N HIS A 91 -22.79 -4.30 1.82
CA HIS A 91 -22.13 -4.72 3.04
C HIS A 91 -21.13 -3.65 3.52
N PRO A 92 -21.21 -3.21 4.80
CA PRO A 92 -20.40 -2.10 5.32
C PRO A 92 -18.91 -2.44 5.43
N GLY A 93 -18.55 -3.72 5.29
CA GLY A 93 -17.17 -4.24 5.33
C GLY A 93 -16.23 -3.69 4.25
N ALA A 94 -16.73 -2.91 3.30
CA ALA A 94 -15.92 -2.13 2.37
C ALA A 94 -15.35 -0.83 2.97
N THR A 95 -15.63 -0.52 4.24
CA THR A 95 -15.05 0.65 4.93
C THR A 95 -13.68 0.31 5.51
N VAL A 96 -12.64 1.02 5.09
CA VAL A 96 -11.29 0.87 5.64
C VAL A 96 -11.23 1.39 7.08
N SER A 97 -10.79 0.55 8.03
CA SER A 97 -10.51 0.96 9.40
C SER A 97 -9.39 0.13 10.03
N GLY A 98 -8.64 0.71 10.97
CA GLY A 98 -7.61 -0.01 11.72
C GLY A 98 -6.31 -0.31 10.96
N ILE A 99 -6.06 0.35 9.83
CA ILE A 99 -4.83 0.21 9.02
C ILE A 99 -4.20 1.57 8.75
N THR A 100 -2.87 1.62 8.79
CA THR A 100 -2.08 2.72 8.22
C THR A 100 -1.17 2.17 7.11
N LEU A 101 -0.98 2.96 6.06
CA LEU A 101 0.08 2.75 5.07
C LEU A 101 1.17 3.80 5.30
N ALA A 102 2.42 3.38 5.44
CA ALA A 102 3.51 4.29 5.79
C ALA A 102 4.44 4.58 4.60
N HIS A 103 4.84 5.84 4.45
CA HIS A 103 5.89 6.27 3.54
C HIS A 103 6.98 7.01 4.31
N ASN A 104 8.17 6.40 4.39
CA ASN A 104 9.33 7.04 5.00
C ASN A 104 10.06 7.94 3.99
N VAL A 105 10.39 9.16 4.41
CA VAL A 105 11.14 10.16 3.66
C VAL A 105 12.42 10.57 4.38
N GLY A 106 13.31 11.25 3.65
CA GLY A 106 14.66 11.58 4.13
C GLY A 106 14.77 12.81 5.04
N SER A 107 13.69 13.55 5.30
CA SER A 107 13.73 14.74 6.16
C SER A 107 12.35 15.16 6.67
N ASP A 108 12.34 15.93 7.77
CA ASP A 108 11.13 16.54 8.33
C ASP A 108 10.45 17.49 7.32
N SER A 109 11.24 18.21 6.52
CA SER A 109 10.72 19.09 5.48
C SER A 109 9.96 18.31 4.40
N ALA A 110 10.48 17.15 3.99
CA ALA A 110 9.81 16.29 3.02
C ALA A 110 8.48 15.75 3.57
N VAL A 111 8.37 15.52 4.88
CA VAL A 111 7.09 15.17 5.52
C VAL A 111 6.08 16.32 5.33
N ILE A 112 6.51 17.56 5.61
CA ILE A 112 5.64 18.74 5.47
C ILE A 112 5.18 18.92 4.02
N ASP A 113 6.11 18.85 3.06
CA ASP A 113 5.83 19.07 1.64
C ASP A 113 4.85 18.03 1.08
N ILE A 114 5.07 16.74 1.39
CA ILE A 114 4.18 15.67 0.93
C ILE A 114 2.80 15.80 1.57
N VAL A 115 2.73 16.11 2.87
CA VAL A 115 1.44 16.27 3.57
C VAL A 115 0.63 17.43 2.98
N ALA A 116 1.29 18.53 2.62
CA ALA A 116 0.65 19.64 1.91
C ALA A 116 0.13 19.20 0.53
N ALA A 117 0.94 18.50 -0.27
CA ALA A 117 0.53 17.98 -1.57
C ALA A 117 -0.65 17.00 -1.47
N MET A 118 -0.66 16.12 -0.45
CA MET A 118 -1.78 15.23 -0.20
C MET A 118 -3.06 15.98 0.20
N ALA A 119 -2.95 17.05 0.99
CA ALA A 119 -4.11 17.88 1.32
C ALA A 119 -4.65 18.61 0.08
N GLU A 120 -3.78 19.15 -0.76
CA GLU A 120 -4.15 19.79 -2.04
C GLU A 120 -4.83 18.80 -3.01
N ALA A 121 -4.39 17.54 -3.01
CA ALA A 121 -5.00 16.47 -3.79
C ALA A 121 -6.39 16.02 -3.27
N GLY A 122 -6.87 16.58 -2.15
CA GLY A 122 -8.16 16.28 -1.53
C GLY A 122 -8.09 15.36 -0.30
N GLY A 123 -6.89 15.11 0.23
CA GLY A 123 -6.68 14.36 1.47
C GLY A 123 -7.10 15.16 2.71
N THR A 124 -7.52 14.45 3.76
CA THR A 124 -7.82 15.06 5.06
C THR A 124 -6.64 14.87 6.01
N ILE A 125 -6.01 15.96 6.45
CA ILE A 125 -4.97 15.90 7.49
C ILE A 125 -5.65 15.50 8.82
N LEU A 126 -5.34 14.30 9.31
CA LEU A 126 -5.81 13.81 10.60
C LEU A 126 -4.86 14.21 11.74
N LYS A 127 -3.56 14.25 11.44
CA LYS A 127 -2.51 14.66 12.36
C LYS A 127 -1.50 15.51 11.59
N ALA A 128 -1.37 16.77 11.97
CA ALA A 128 -0.38 17.67 11.38
C ALA A 128 1.06 17.18 11.61
N PRO A 129 2.01 17.51 10.71
CA PRO A 129 3.42 17.16 10.85
C PRO A 129 3.98 17.64 12.19
N GLN A 130 4.53 16.71 12.98
CA GLN A 130 5.08 17.01 14.29
C GLN A 130 6.03 15.90 14.76
N PRO A 131 6.87 16.16 15.78
CA PRO A 131 7.62 15.11 16.44
C PRO A 131 6.71 14.03 17.05
N GLY A 132 7.07 12.78 16.81
CA GLY A 132 6.47 11.61 17.44
C GLY A 132 6.88 11.46 18.89
N GLN A 133 6.17 10.60 19.62
CA GLN A 133 6.42 10.36 21.05
C GLN A 133 7.64 9.47 21.31
N PHE A 134 8.15 8.78 20.28
CA PHE A 134 9.21 7.76 20.42
C PHE A 134 10.20 7.83 19.25
N GLY A 135 11.47 7.57 19.53
CA GLY A 135 12.48 7.25 18.52
C GLY A 135 12.92 8.40 17.60
N GLY A 136 12.60 9.66 17.93
CA GLY A 136 12.97 10.81 17.10
C GLY A 136 12.29 10.87 15.74
N VAL A 137 11.19 10.12 15.55
CA VAL A 137 10.41 10.13 14.32
C VAL A 137 9.65 11.45 14.21
N PHE A 138 9.68 12.09 13.03
CA PHE A 138 8.83 13.23 12.71
C PHE A 138 7.78 12.79 11.71
N HIS A 139 6.48 12.99 11.98
CA HIS A 139 5.44 12.38 11.17
C HIS A 139 4.10 13.11 11.16
N ALA A 140 3.28 12.74 10.20
CA ALA A 140 1.91 13.21 10.01
C ALA A 140 0.99 12.04 9.63
N HIS A 141 -0.32 12.24 9.75
CA HIS A 141 -1.31 11.30 9.22
C HIS A 141 -2.28 12.03 8.30
N VAL A 142 -2.49 11.50 7.10
CA VAL A 142 -3.44 12.01 6.11
C VAL A 142 -4.35 10.90 5.66
N ARG A 143 -5.67 11.15 5.66
CA ARG A 143 -6.66 10.22 5.14
C ARG A 143 -6.92 10.49 3.67
N ASP A 144 -6.81 9.47 2.84
CA ASP A 144 -7.15 9.55 1.41
C ASP A 144 -8.68 9.51 1.19
N PRO A 145 -9.17 9.72 -0.04
CA PRO A 145 -10.60 9.69 -0.34
C PRO A 145 -11.31 8.36 -0.05
N ASN A 146 -10.58 7.25 0.05
CA ASN A 146 -11.14 5.92 0.36
C ASN A 146 -11.11 5.59 1.86
N GLY A 147 -10.61 6.50 2.68
CA GLY A 147 -10.50 6.30 4.12
C GLY A 147 -9.20 5.62 4.55
N VAL A 148 -8.26 5.36 3.63
CA VAL A 148 -6.93 4.85 3.99
C VAL A 148 -6.17 5.95 4.72
N VAL A 149 -5.63 5.61 5.88
CA VAL A 149 -4.77 6.52 6.63
C VAL A 149 -3.33 6.30 6.21
N TRP A 150 -2.73 7.33 5.62
CA TRP A 150 -1.31 7.37 5.32
C TRP A 150 -0.53 7.99 6.46
N GLU A 151 0.55 7.35 6.87
CA GLU A 151 1.59 7.93 7.71
C GLU A 151 2.75 8.38 6.82
N ILE A 152 3.05 9.68 6.81
CA ILE A 152 4.25 10.20 6.18
C ILE A 152 5.24 10.50 7.31
N ALA A 153 6.41 9.87 7.26
CA ALA A 153 7.34 9.88 8.37
C ALA A 153 8.78 10.11 7.91
N HIS A 154 9.54 10.85 8.69
CA HIS A 154 10.98 10.80 8.69
C HIS A 154 11.41 10.01 9.93
N ASN A 155 11.91 8.79 9.70
CA ASN A 155 12.35 7.88 10.75
C ASN A 155 13.85 7.60 10.62
N PRO A 156 14.71 8.22 11.45
CA PRO A 156 16.17 8.01 11.40
C PRO A 156 16.61 6.56 11.65
N GLY A 157 15.80 5.76 12.35
CA GLY A 157 16.06 4.35 12.61
C GLY A 157 15.67 3.42 11.46
N TRP A 158 15.04 3.93 10.40
CA TRP A 158 14.60 3.15 9.25
C TRP A 158 15.59 3.28 8.08
N ARG A 159 16.01 2.14 7.53
CA ARG A 159 16.73 2.10 6.24
C ARG A 159 16.46 0.78 5.51
N VAL A 160 16.65 0.82 4.20
CA VAL A 160 16.55 -0.36 3.33
C VAL A 160 17.91 -0.55 2.66
N ASP A 161 18.53 -1.70 2.92
CA ASP A 161 19.80 -2.09 2.28
C ASP A 161 19.56 -2.39 0.78
N PRO A 162 20.59 -2.36 -0.09
CA PRO A 162 20.42 -2.56 -1.54
C PRO A 162 19.78 -3.89 -1.96
N ASP A 163 19.79 -4.90 -1.10
CA ASP A 163 19.15 -6.20 -1.33
C ASP A 163 17.67 -6.24 -0.88
N GLY A 164 17.14 -5.12 -0.40
CA GLY A 164 15.77 -5.00 0.11
C GLY A 164 15.64 -5.29 1.61
N THR A 165 16.73 -5.62 2.32
CA THR A 165 16.68 -5.87 3.76
C THR A 165 16.32 -4.59 4.50
N VAL A 166 15.21 -4.64 5.23
CA VAL A 166 14.78 -3.57 6.14
C VAL A 166 15.58 -3.63 7.44
N ARG A 167 16.04 -2.47 7.91
CA ARG A 167 16.64 -2.29 9.23
C ARG A 167 15.81 -1.30 10.02
N LEU A 168 15.53 -1.66 11.26
CA LEU A 168 14.83 -0.83 12.23
C LEU A 168 15.65 -0.84 13.54
N GLY A 169 16.12 0.33 13.97
CA GLY A 169 16.95 0.49 15.17
C GLY A 169 18.26 1.23 14.93
#